data_AF-F0ZR91-F1
#
_entry.id   AF-F0ZR91-F1
#
_cell.length_a   1.000
_cell.length_b   1.000
_cell.length_c   1.000
_cell.angle_alpha   90.00
_cell.angle_beta   90.00
_cell.angle_gamma   90.00
#
_symmetry.space_group_name_H-M   'P 1'
#
loop_
_entity.id
_entity.type
_entity.pdbx_description
1 polymer ?
#
loop_
_entity_poly.entity_id
_entity_poly.type
_entity_poly.pdbx_seq_one_letter_code
_entity_poly.pdbx_strand_id
1 'polypeptide(L)'
;MSSKIIKENKKLVLNLYKRCLYSAKRCPKFQNQLMMESYIKLKFRSNKDVHQRDFETIETLIKQGEEELKSMNEYHELRSKSKKGEDFESNFDDEFNYIGNKENK
;
A
#
# COMPACT_ATOMS: atom_id res chain seq x y z
N MET A 1 -2.00 -15.47 25.80
CA MET A 1 -1.71 -15.76 24.37
C MET A 1 -2.19 -14.64 23.45
N SER A 2 -3.50 -14.38 23.34
CA SER A 2 -4.09 -13.41 22.40
C SER A 2 -3.49 -11.98 22.44
N SER A 3 -3.20 -11.43 23.62
CA SER A 3 -2.66 -10.05 23.75
C SER A 3 -1.27 -9.85 23.11
N LYS A 4 -0.41 -10.88 23.10
CA LYS A 4 0.92 -10.80 22.46
C LYS A 4 0.79 -10.74 20.94
N ILE A 5 -0.07 -11.58 20.37
CA ILE A 5 -0.33 -11.65 18.92
C ILE A 5 -0.92 -10.32 18.42
N ILE A 6 -1.89 -9.75 19.14
CA ILE A 6 -2.47 -8.44 18.80
C ILE A 6 -1.40 -7.34 18.75
N LYS A 7 -0.47 -7.34 19.71
CA LYS A 7 0.64 -6.36 19.74
C LYS A 7 1.59 -6.54 18.56
N GLU A 8 1.92 -7.79 18.22
CA GLU A 8 2.80 -8.08 17.08
C GLU A 8 2.14 -7.66 15.76
N ASN A 9 0.87 -8.01 15.55
CA ASN A 9 0.12 -7.63 14.36
C ASN A 9 0.04 -6.11 14.20
N LYS A 10 -0.21 -5.37 15.29
CA LYS A 10 -0.17 -3.89 15.25
C LYS A 10 1.20 -3.36 14.83
N LYS A 11 2.28 -3.95 15.33
CA LYS A 11 3.64 -3.56 14.97
C LYS A 11 3.92 -3.84 13.48
N LEU A 12 3.49 -4.99 12.98
CA LEU A 12 3.63 -5.37 11.56
C LEU A 12 2.86 -4.39 10.66
N VAL A 13 1.59 -4.11 10.97
CA VAL A 13 0.76 -3.14 10.23
C VAL A 13 1.40 -1.75 10.21
N LEU A 14 1.88 -1.26 11.35
CA LEU A 14 2.54 0.05 11.43
C LEU A 14 3.87 0.10 10.67
N ASN A 15 4.63 -1.00 10.67
CA ASN A 15 5.87 -1.10 9.91
C ASN A 15 5.58 -1.07 8.40
N LEU A 16 4.62 -1.88 7.96
CA LEU A 16 4.18 -1.92 6.56
C LEU A 16 3.71 -0.53 6.11
N TYR A 17 2.87 0.15 6.90
CA TYR A 17 2.43 1.52 6.60
C TYR A 17 3.59 2.49 6.38
N LYS A 18 4.61 2.46 7.26
CA LYS A 18 5.80 3.31 7.13
C LYS A 18 6.59 2.99 5.87
N ARG A 19 6.76 1.71 5.52
CA ARG A 19 7.46 1.28 4.32
C ARG A 19 6.72 1.71 3.05
N CYS A 20 5.39 1.62 3.03
CA CYS A 20 4.57 2.14 1.94
C CYS A 20 4.77 3.65 1.76
N LEU A 21 4.72 4.43 2.85
CA LEU A 21 4.96 5.88 2.77
C LEU A 21 6.38 6.21 2.30
N TYR A 22 7.39 5.45 2.75
CA TYR A 22 8.76 5.63 2.28
C TYR A 22 8.90 5.33 0.78
N SER A 23 8.23 4.28 0.30
CA SER A 23 8.18 3.95 -1.13
C SER A 23 7.50 5.07 -1.93
N ALA A 24 6.36 5.59 -1.47
CA ALA A 24 5.68 6.72 -2.13
C ALA A 24 6.58 7.95 -2.30
N LYS A 25 7.48 8.24 -1.36
CA LYS A 25 8.45 9.35 -1.48
C LYS A 25 9.52 9.13 -2.54
N ARG A 26 9.72 7.89 -2.99
CA ARG A 26 10.63 7.56 -4.10
C ARG A 26 9.99 7.85 -5.47
N CYS A 27 8.69 8.17 -5.52
CA CYS A 27 8.06 8.61 -6.76
C CYS A 27 8.74 9.90 -7.27
N PRO A 28 8.98 10.02 -8.59
CA PRO A 28 9.72 11.14 -9.17
C PRO A 28 8.95 12.47 -9.18
N LYS A 29 7.65 12.41 -9.46
CA LYS A 29 6.78 13.57 -9.58
C LYS A 29 6.12 13.81 -8.22
N PHE A 30 6.16 15.05 -7.74
CA PHE A 30 5.56 15.43 -6.46
C PHE A 30 4.06 15.09 -6.40
N GLN A 31 3.34 15.28 -7.50
CA GLN A 31 1.93 14.90 -7.61
C GLN A 31 1.70 13.41 -7.38
N ASN A 32 2.55 12.54 -7.94
CA ASN A 32 2.46 11.09 -7.73
C ASN A 32 2.79 10.72 -6.28
N GLN A 33 3.74 11.41 -5.63
CA GLN A 33 4.01 11.23 -4.20
C GLN A 33 2.76 11.53 -3.37
N LEU A 34 2.11 12.68 -3.62
CA LEU A 34 0.90 13.08 -2.88
C LEU A 34 -0.28 12.13 -3.12
N MET A 35 -0.49 11.72 -4.37
CA MET A 35 -1.52 10.75 -4.73
C MET A 35 -1.27 9.42 -4.00
N MET A 36 -0.06 8.87 -4.09
CA MET A 36 0.30 7.60 -3.44
C MET A 36 0.20 7.68 -1.92
N GLU A 37 0.68 8.76 -1.30
CA GLU A 37 0.51 8.96 0.15
C GLU A 37 -0.97 8.99 0.57
N SER A 38 -1.81 9.66 -0.23
CA SER A 38 -3.25 9.76 0.04
C SER A 38 -3.94 8.41 -0.11
N TYR A 39 -3.58 7.65 -1.15
CA TYR A 39 -4.07 6.29 -1.36
C TYR A 39 -3.68 5.35 -0.21
N ILE A 40 -2.41 5.35 0.20
CA ILE A 40 -1.92 4.54 1.31
C ILE A 40 -2.70 4.89 2.59
N LYS A 41 -2.88 6.19 2.88
CA LYS A 41 -3.68 6.64 4.03
C LYS A 41 -5.13 6.15 3.94
N LEU A 42 -5.75 6.24 2.77
CA LEU A 42 -7.13 5.79 2.55
C LEU A 42 -7.26 4.28 2.79
N LYS A 43 -6.42 3.46 2.16
CA LYS A 43 -6.49 1.99 2.25
C LYS A 43 -6.31 1.46 3.68
N PHE A 44 -5.37 2.02 4.43
CA PHE A 44 -5.19 1.66 5.84
C PHE A 44 -6.35 2.14 6.72
N ARG A 45 -6.98 3.27 6.39
CA ARG A 45 -8.18 3.76 7.08
C ARG A 45 -9.42 2.92 6.78
N SER A 46 -9.61 2.46 5.55
CA SER A 46 -10.74 1.59 5.17
C SER A 46 -10.74 0.26 5.91
N ASN A 47 -9.57 -0.21 6.37
CA ASN A 47 -9.44 -1.44 7.16
C ASN A 47 -9.38 -1.18 8.68
N LYS A 48 -9.67 0.04 9.15
CA LYS A 48 -9.54 0.41 10.57
C LYS A 48 -10.52 -0.34 11.47
N ASP A 49 -11.70 -0.70 10.94
CA ASP A 49 -12.76 -1.34 11.69
C ASP A 49 -12.62 -2.88 11.74
N VAL A 50 -11.58 -3.43 11.10
CA VAL A 50 -11.23 -4.85 11.22
C VAL A 50 -10.95 -5.17 12.69
N HIS A 51 -11.65 -6.17 13.21
CA HIS A 51 -11.56 -6.52 14.61
C HIS A 51 -10.15 -7.05 14.95
N GLN A 52 -9.55 -6.58 16.04
CA GLN A 52 -8.15 -6.89 16.39
C GLN A 52 -7.87 -8.38 16.67
N ARG A 53 -8.92 -9.19 16.90
CA ARG A 53 -8.83 -10.64 17.08
C ARG A 53 -9.05 -11.44 15.79
N ASP A 54 -9.42 -10.77 14.71
CA ASP A 54 -9.53 -11.40 13.39
C ASP A 54 -8.12 -11.51 12.77
N PHE A 55 -7.36 -12.48 13.25
CA PHE A 55 -5.96 -12.64 12.89
C PHE A 55 -5.79 -13.04 11.43
N GLU A 56 -6.71 -13.85 10.90
CA GLU A 56 -6.66 -14.33 9.51
C GLU A 56 -6.86 -13.19 8.52
N THR A 57 -7.86 -12.32 8.76
CA THR A 57 -8.05 -11.13 7.94
C THR A 57 -6.85 -10.19 8.03
N ILE A 58 -6.31 -9.96 9.24
CA ILE A 58 -5.14 -9.09 9.41
C ILE A 58 -3.91 -9.64 8.68
N GLU A 59 -3.63 -10.94 8.77
CA GLU A 59 -2.51 -11.58 8.08
C GLU A 59 -2.68 -11.50 6.57
N THR A 60 -3.89 -11.73 6.06
CA THR A 60 -4.21 -11.60 4.63
C THR A 60 -3.97 -10.19 4.12
N LEU A 61 -4.43 -9.17 4.86
CA LEU A 61 -4.24 -7.76 4.51
C LEU A 61 -2.75 -7.35 4.56
N ILE A 62 -1.99 -7.84 5.54
CA ILE A 62 -0.55 -7.62 5.60
C ILE A 62 0.13 -8.23 4.37
N LYS A 63 -0.21 -9.47 4.01
CA LYS A 63 0.36 -10.14 2.84
C LYS A 63 0.07 -9.39 1.55
N GLN A 64 -1.19 -8.99 1.33
CA GLN A 64 -1.57 -8.18 0.17
C GLN A 64 -0.79 -6.86 0.11
N GLY A 65 -0.67 -6.15 1.24
CA GLY A 65 0.08 -4.91 1.27
C GLY A 65 1.59 -5.09 1.04
N GLU A 66 2.19 -6.21 1.47
CA GLU A 66 3.58 -6.55 1.15
C GLU A 66 3.77 -6.84 -0.35
N GLU A 67 2.83 -7.53 -0.99
CA GLU A 67 2.85 -7.80 -2.44
C GLU A 67 2.76 -6.49 -3.24
N GLU A 68 1.82 -5.61 -2.89
CA GLU A 68 1.69 -4.29 -3.53
C GLU A 68 2.93 -3.42 -3.33
N LEU A 69 3.49 -3.41 -2.11
CA LEU A 69 4.72 -2.69 -1.82
C LEU A 69 5.91 -3.25 -2.61
N LYS A 70 5.98 -4.57 -2.79
CA LYS A 70 7.00 -5.21 -3.60
C LYS A 70 6.90 -4.76 -5.06
N SER A 71 5.71 -4.81 -5.66
CA SER A 71 5.48 -4.33 -7.02
C SER A 71 5.86 -2.85 -7.20
N MET A 72 5.51 -1.99 -6.23
CA MET A 72 5.90 -0.58 -6.26
C MET A 72 7.42 -0.37 -6.17
N ASN A 73 8.10 -1.14 -5.32
CA ASN A 73 9.56 -1.06 -5.21
C ASN A 73 10.27 -1.59 -6.46
N GLU A 74 9.77 -2.67 -7.06
CA GLU A 74 10.27 -3.19 -8.34
C GLU A 74 10.11 -2.15 -9.45
N TYR A 75 8.97 -1.46 -9.52
CA TYR A 75 8.78 -0.33 -10.43
C TYR A 75 9.84 0.76 -10.22
N HIS A 76 10.12 1.14 -8.97
CA HIS A 76 11.17 2.13 -8.68
C HIS A 76 12.58 1.66 -9.08
N GLU A 77 12.89 0.37 -8.93
CA GLU A 77 14.18 -0.20 -9.30
C GLU A 77 14.37 -0.35 -10.80
N LEU A 78 13.34 -0.77 -11.53
CA LEU A 78 13.37 -0.81 -12.98
C LEU A 78 13.57 0.59 -13.54
N ARG A 79 12.81 1.57 -13.02
CA ARG A 79 12.93 2.96 -13.44
C ARG A 79 14.29 3.58 -13.09
N SER A 80 14.90 3.24 -11.94
CA SER A 80 16.22 3.77 -11.58
C SER A 80 17.33 3.24 -12.50
N LYS A 81 17.17 2.02 -13.04
CA LYS A 81 18.07 1.42 -14.03
C LYS A 81 17.87 2.02 -15.42
N SER A 82 16.65 2.38 -15.80
CA SER A 82 16.30 2.92 -17.13
C SER A 82 16.53 4.43 -17.34
N LYS A 83 17.55 5.07 -16.74
CA LYS A 83 17.65 6.55 -16.70
C LYS A 83 17.54 7.25 -18.09
N LYS A 84 16.68 8.29 -18.08
CA LYS A 84 16.30 9.29 -19.11
C LYS A 84 15.44 8.77 -20.27
N GLY A 85 14.13 9.04 -20.20
CA GLY A 85 13.46 9.51 -21.42
C GLY A 85 11.97 9.25 -21.54
N GLU A 86 11.38 8.31 -20.81
CA GLU A 86 9.97 8.00 -21.03
C GLU A 86 9.24 7.96 -19.70
N ASP A 87 8.30 8.90 -19.56
CA ASP A 87 7.24 8.84 -18.56
C ASP A 87 6.44 7.57 -18.83
N PHE A 88 6.87 6.46 -18.25
CA PHE A 88 6.02 5.30 -18.09
C PHE A 88 4.97 5.68 -17.04
N GLU A 89 3.96 6.43 -17.50
CA GLU A 89 2.62 6.37 -16.95
C GLU A 89 2.20 4.92 -17.08
N SER A 90 2.58 4.11 -16.09
CA SER A 90 1.85 2.88 -15.85
C SER A 90 0.41 3.31 -15.67
N ASN A 91 -0.51 2.74 -16.46
CA ASN A 91 -1.96 2.79 -16.29
C ASN A 91 -2.35 2.24 -14.92
N PHE A 92 -1.90 2.90 -13.85
CA PHE A 92 -2.28 2.66 -12.48
C PHE A 92 -3.76 3.02 -12.27
N ASP A 93 -4.33 3.77 -13.23
CA ASP A 93 -5.73 4.20 -13.28
C ASP A 93 -6.72 3.06 -13.60
N ASP A 94 -6.31 2.01 -14.34
CA ASP A 94 -7.27 1.00 -14.83
C ASP A 94 -7.64 -0.08 -13.80
N GLU A 95 -6.72 -0.45 -12.89
CA GLU A 95 -7.01 -1.46 -11.85
C GLU A 95 -7.52 -0.84 -10.53
N PHE A 96 -7.26 0.45 -10.30
CA PHE A 96 -7.63 1.14 -9.05
C PHE A 96 -9.05 1.72 -9.04
N ASN A 97 -9.64 1.99 -10.20
CA ASN A 97 -11.05 2.39 -10.31
C ASN A 97 -12.02 1.25 -9.97
N TYR A 98 -11.54 0.02 -9.77
CA TYR A 98 -12.38 -1.12 -9.42
C TYR A 98 -12.68 -1.24 -7.92
N ILE A 99 -11.86 -0.64 -7.05
CA ILE A 99 -12.03 -0.75 -5.59
C ILE A 99 -12.96 0.36 -5.04
N GLY A 100 -13.08 1.50 -5.72
CA GLY A 100 -13.92 2.63 -5.30
C GLY A 100 -15.42 2.50 -5.62
N ASN A 101 -15.83 1.49 -6.40
CA ASN A 101 -17.21 1.38 -6.92
C ASN A 101 -18.07 0.28 -6.27
N LYS A 102 -17.60 -0.37 -5.20
CA LYS A 102 -18.35 -1.45 -4.51
C LYS A 102 -19.09 -1.05 -3.23
N GLU A 103 -19.32 0.24 -2.99
CA GLU A 103 -20.15 0.71 -1.87
C GLU A 103 -21.40 1.48 -2.32
N ASN A 104 -22.08 1.04 -3.38
CA ASN A 104 -23.46 1.45 -3.67
C ASN A 104 -24.24 0.32 -4.35
N LYS A 105 -24.63 -0.69 -3.58
CA LYS A 105 -25.90 -1.41 -3.76
C LYS A 105 -26.28 -2.21 -2.55
#